data_AF-A0A947BM63-F1
#
_entry.id   AF-A0A947BM63-F1
#
_cell.length_a   1.000
_cell.length_b   1.000
_cell.length_c   1.000
_cell.angle_alpha   90.00
_cell.angle_beta   90.00
_cell.angle_gamma   90.00
#
_symmetry.space_group_name_H-M   'P 1'
#
loop_
_entity.id
_entity.type
_entity.pdbx_description
1 polymer ?
#
loop_
_entity_poly.entity_id
_entity_poly.type
_entity_poly.pdbx_seq_one_letter_code
_entity_poly.pdbx_strand_id
1 'polypeptide(L)'
;MRFIPVDCKKYIVRLAVVFGLVFTPAIFAQGYTIAPAPSWVKPAHIPTGEKLKQQNNSNGEAFLLIDFQWQVNEGQQSQYRHIVTKALNTTGVAEVSQISIDFDPIYETLVLHTVNIQRNGQIIDRIDRTQINLIQREEDLDYQIYDGSRTLNMFIDDIRTGDIVEYSYTI
;
A
#
# COMPACT_ATOMS: atom_id res chain seq x y z
N MET A 1 -45.41 16.47 72.57
CA MET A 1 -44.85 17.53 71.72
C MET A 1 -43.33 17.45 71.77
N ARG A 2 -42.70 16.79 70.79
CA ARG A 2 -41.29 16.96 70.35
C ARG A 2 -41.05 16.01 69.17
N PHE A 3 -40.76 16.61 68.02
CA PHE A 3 -40.34 15.97 66.77
C PHE A 3 -38.86 15.56 66.87
N ILE A 4 -38.51 14.38 66.35
CA ILE A 4 -37.15 14.04 65.87
C ILE A 4 -37.31 13.25 64.56
N PRO A 5 -36.56 13.58 63.48
CA PRO A 5 -36.88 13.15 62.13
C PRO A 5 -36.19 11.86 61.68
N VAL A 6 -36.70 11.38 60.55
CA VAL A 6 -36.29 10.23 59.74
C VAL A 6 -34.85 10.39 59.23
N ASP A 7 -34.05 9.31 59.17
CA ASP A 7 -33.06 9.26 58.10
C ASP A 7 -32.73 7.86 57.57
N CYS A 8 -32.57 7.85 56.26
CA CYS A 8 -32.65 6.77 55.30
C CYS A 8 -31.30 6.05 55.17
N LYS A 9 -31.26 4.72 55.37
CA LYS A 9 -30.05 3.91 55.16
C LYS A 9 -29.72 3.84 53.67
N LYS A 10 -28.64 4.54 53.29
CA LYS A 10 -27.97 4.49 51.99
C LYS A 10 -27.38 3.09 51.75
N TYR A 11 -27.94 2.33 50.81
CA TYR A 11 -27.30 1.13 50.26
C TYR A 11 -26.47 1.54 49.04
N ILE A 12 -25.14 1.55 49.20
CA ILE A 12 -24.18 1.73 48.10
C ILE A 12 -24.03 0.37 47.42
N VAL A 13 -24.68 0.19 46.26
CA VAL A 13 -24.43 -0.93 45.35
C VAL A 13 -23.17 -0.60 44.55
N ARG A 14 -22.08 -1.33 44.81
CA ARG A 14 -20.85 -1.24 43.99
C ARG A 14 -21.06 -2.06 42.72
N LEU A 15 -21.20 -1.37 41.59
CA LEU A 15 -21.24 -1.96 40.25
C LEU A 15 -19.81 -2.35 39.84
N ALA A 16 -19.50 -3.65 39.82
CA ALA A 16 -18.24 -4.15 39.29
C ALA A 16 -18.35 -4.27 37.76
N VAL A 17 -17.69 -3.37 37.02
CA VAL A 17 -17.56 -3.46 35.56
C VAL A 17 -16.38 -4.39 35.26
N VAL A 18 -16.68 -5.60 34.78
CA VAL A 18 -15.68 -6.53 34.25
C VAL A 18 -15.37 -6.10 32.82
N PHE A 19 -14.22 -5.46 32.62
CA PHE A 19 -13.72 -5.09 31.30
C PHE A 19 -13.14 -6.35 30.64
N GLY A 20 -13.96 -7.08 29.89
CA GLY A 20 -13.55 -8.24 29.12
C GLY A 20 -12.58 -7.83 28.01
N LEU A 21 -11.29 -8.14 28.20
CA LEU A 21 -10.24 -7.95 27.21
C LEU A 21 -10.44 -9.02 26.12
N VAL A 22 -11.27 -8.71 25.13
CA VAL A 22 -11.46 -9.57 23.96
C VAL A 22 -10.20 -9.47 23.11
N PHE A 23 -9.29 -10.43 23.29
CA PHE A 23 -8.10 -10.58 22.46
C PHE A 23 -8.55 -11.17 21.11
N THR A 24 -8.91 -10.30 20.16
CA THR A 24 -9.12 -10.74 18.77
C THR A 24 -7.78 -11.18 18.20
N PRO A 25 -7.61 -12.43 17.76
CA PRO A 25 -6.40 -12.83 17.07
C PRO A 25 -6.30 -12.01 15.79
N ALA A 26 -5.21 -11.27 15.62
CA ALA A 26 -4.87 -10.69 14.34
C ALA A 26 -4.56 -11.86 13.39
N ILE A 27 -5.46 -12.11 12.45
CA ILE A 27 -5.19 -13.02 11.35
C ILE A 27 -4.17 -12.30 10.46
N PHE A 28 -2.88 -12.55 10.68
CA PHE A 28 -1.83 -12.22 9.72
C PHE A 28 -1.94 -13.21 8.56
N ALA A 29 -2.91 -12.97 7.67
CA ALA A 29 -3.07 -13.71 6.44
C ALA A 29 -3.20 -12.73 5.28
N GLN A 30 -2.09 -12.06 4.99
CA GLN A 30 -1.76 -11.51 3.67
C GLN A 30 -0.29 -11.06 3.74
N GLY A 31 0.54 -11.51 2.80
CA GLY A 31 1.98 -11.22 2.79
C GLY A 31 2.35 -9.76 2.51
N TYR A 32 1.39 -8.84 2.61
CA TYR A 32 1.54 -7.40 2.41
C TYR A 32 0.54 -6.65 3.29
N THR A 33 0.76 -5.35 3.46
CA THR A 33 -0.20 -4.45 4.13
C THR A 33 -0.43 -3.20 3.31
N ILE A 34 -1.51 -2.47 3.60
CA ILE A 34 -1.79 -1.14 3.03
C ILE A 34 -1.71 -0.13 4.17
N ALA A 35 -0.85 0.88 4.02
CA ALA A 35 -0.69 1.95 5.01
C ALA A 35 -0.11 3.21 4.34
N PRO A 36 -0.26 4.41 4.93
CA PRO A 36 0.38 5.61 4.40
C PRO A 36 1.90 5.47 4.25
N ALA A 37 2.50 6.26 3.35
CA ALA A 37 3.95 6.31 3.17
C ALA A 37 4.66 6.69 4.49
N PRO A 38 5.83 6.10 4.81
CA PRO A 38 6.57 6.41 6.01
C PRO A 38 6.96 7.90 6.10
N SER A 39 7.02 8.44 7.32
CA SER A 39 7.30 9.86 7.54
C SER A 39 8.71 10.32 7.12
N TRP A 40 9.64 9.39 6.89
CA TRP A 40 11.00 9.69 6.43
C TRP A 40 11.06 9.93 4.91
N VAL A 41 10.04 9.49 4.16
CA VAL A 41 9.96 9.67 2.71
C VAL A 41 9.79 11.15 2.41
N LYS A 42 10.65 11.68 1.53
CA LYS A 42 10.56 13.06 1.03
C LYS A 42 9.67 13.09 -0.20
N PRO A 43 8.52 13.80 -0.21
CA PRO A 43 7.64 13.82 -1.36
C PRO A 43 8.36 14.29 -2.64
N ALA A 44 8.29 13.50 -3.70
CA ALA A 44 8.81 13.86 -5.01
C ALA A 44 7.77 14.64 -5.82
N HIS A 45 8.25 15.56 -6.67
CA HIS A 45 7.37 16.33 -7.54
C HIS A 45 7.13 15.59 -8.86
N ILE A 46 5.87 15.30 -9.16
CA ILE A 46 5.46 14.72 -10.45
C ILE A 46 5.39 15.85 -11.47
N PRO A 47 6.14 15.77 -12.60
CA PRO A 47 6.05 16.78 -13.65
C PRO A 47 4.62 16.91 -14.19
N THR A 48 4.15 18.13 -14.39
CA THR A 48 2.83 18.41 -14.98
C THR A 48 2.94 19.25 -16.26
N GLY A 49 1.94 19.17 -17.13
CA GLY A 49 1.79 20.07 -18.28
C GLY A 49 2.78 19.83 -19.42
N GLU A 50 3.34 20.90 -20.00
CA GLU A 50 4.23 20.88 -21.18
C GLU A 50 5.43 19.96 -21.03
N LYS A 51 5.97 19.81 -19.81
CA LYS A 51 7.12 18.93 -19.52
C LYS A 51 6.81 17.45 -19.80
N LEU A 52 5.54 17.03 -19.69
CA LEU A 52 5.11 15.66 -20.01
C LEU A 52 5.12 15.38 -21.51
N LYS A 53 4.95 16.40 -22.36
CA LYS A 53 4.87 16.23 -23.82
C LYS A 53 6.22 15.88 -24.45
N GLN A 54 7.32 16.12 -23.74
CA GLN A 54 8.68 15.96 -24.26
C GLN A 54 9.28 14.56 -24.01
N GLN A 55 8.60 13.69 -23.25
CA GLN A 55 9.09 12.36 -22.85
C GLN A 55 8.55 11.20 -23.73
N ASN A 56 8.18 11.49 -24.97
CA ASN A 56 7.67 10.47 -25.90
C ASN A 56 8.80 9.56 -26.41
N ASN A 57 9.16 8.55 -25.64
CA ASN A 57 9.89 7.38 -26.13
C ASN A 57 8.89 6.38 -26.74
N SER A 58 9.32 5.66 -27.77
CA SER A 58 8.51 4.78 -28.63
C SER A 58 7.95 3.51 -27.97
N ASN A 59 8.08 3.34 -26.66
CA ASN A 59 7.84 2.07 -25.96
C ASN A 59 6.43 1.95 -25.35
N GLY A 60 5.46 2.70 -25.86
CA GLY A 60 4.05 2.60 -25.45
C GLY A 60 3.70 3.26 -24.12
N GLU A 61 4.66 3.45 -23.22
CA GLU A 61 4.51 4.21 -21.98
C GLU A 61 5.58 5.31 -21.82
N ALA A 62 5.31 6.28 -20.96
CA ALA A 62 6.29 7.29 -20.53
C ALA A 62 6.42 7.30 -19.00
N PHE A 63 7.64 7.13 -18.50
CA PHE A 63 7.95 7.30 -17.08
C PHE A 63 8.03 8.80 -16.74
N LEU A 64 7.09 9.26 -15.92
CA LEU A 64 7.00 10.64 -15.48
C LEU A 64 7.78 10.88 -14.18
N LEU A 65 7.78 9.88 -13.31
CA LEU A 65 8.55 9.86 -12.07
C LEU A 65 9.01 8.42 -11.80
N ILE A 66 10.25 8.30 -11.39
CA ILE A 66 10.79 7.12 -10.71
C ILE A 66 11.58 7.66 -9.52
N ASP A 67 11.06 7.41 -8.32
CA ASP A 67 11.67 7.83 -7.06
C ASP A 67 12.03 6.61 -6.21
N PHE A 68 13.26 6.63 -5.70
CA PHE A 68 13.87 5.59 -4.90
C PHE A 68 14.51 6.22 -3.68
N GLN A 69 14.02 5.86 -2.50
CA GLN A 69 14.54 6.41 -1.25
C GLN A 69 14.86 5.29 -0.28
N TRP A 70 16.00 5.40 0.39
CA TRP A 70 16.48 4.39 1.32
C TRP A 70 16.57 5.02 2.70
N GLN A 71 16.06 4.30 3.70
CA GLN A 71 16.34 4.59 5.10
C GLN A 71 17.21 3.46 5.66
N VAL A 72 18.32 3.84 6.30
CA VAL A 72 19.20 2.90 7.00
C VAL A 72 19.25 3.30 8.46
N ASN A 73 18.80 2.40 9.32
CA ASN A 73 18.89 2.49 10.78
C ASN A 73 19.81 1.36 11.29
N GLU A 74 20.13 1.33 12.59
CA GLU A 74 21.01 0.32 13.18
C GLU A 74 20.49 -1.11 12.96
N GLY A 75 20.94 -1.76 11.87
CA GLY A 75 20.58 -3.13 11.49
C GLY A 75 19.30 -3.29 10.66
N GLN A 76 18.65 -2.19 10.24
CA GLN A 76 17.46 -2.25 9.39
C GLN A 76 17.60 -1.32 8.19
N GLN A 77 17.24 -1.82 7.01
CA GLN A 77 17.14 -1.05 5.79
C GLN A 77 15.71 -1.11 5.29
N SER A 78 15.15 0.03 4.91
CA SER A 78 13.85 0.12 4.24
C SER A 78 14.01 0.84 2.90
N GLN A 79 13.32 0.34 1.89
CA GLN A 79 13.36 0.90 0.54
C GLN A 79 11.97 1.36 0.14
N TYR A 80 11.83 2.66 -0.13
CA TYR A 80 10.62 3.25 -0.69
C TYR A 80 10.77 3.39 -2.21
N ARG A 81 9.70 3.04 -2.93
CA ARG A 81 9.61 3.15 -4.38
C ARG A 81 8.33 3.90 -4.74
N HIS A 82 8.42 4.88 -5.63
CA HIS A 82 7.28 5.63 -6.17
C HIS A 82 7.45 5.81 -7.67
N ILE A 83 6.51 5.24 -8.42
CA ILE A 83 6.55 5.20 -9.88
C ILE A 83 5.29 5.86 -10.40
N VAL A 84 5.46 6.70 -11.42
CA VAL A 84 4.38 7.35 -12.15
C VAL A 84 4.61 7.17 -13.64
N THR A 85 3.73 6.45 -14.31
CA THR A 85 3.82 6.11 -15.74
C THR A 85 2.58 6.59 -16.47
N LYS A 86 2.75 6.97 -17.74
CA LYS A 86 1.65 7.38 -18.62
C LYS A 86 1.49 6.39 -19.75
N ALA A 87 0.28 5.87 -19.96
CA ALA A 87 -0.05 5.08 -21.13
C ALA A 87 -0.11 5.97 -22.38
N LEU A 88 0.75 5.73 -23.37
CA LEU A 88 0.80 6.50 -24.63
C LEU A 88 -0.02 5.84 -25.75
N ASN A 89 -0.20 4.51 -25.69
CA ASN A 89 -0.99 3.74 -26.65
C ASN A 89 -1.56 2.47 -26.00
N THR A 90 -2.23 1.63 -26.79
CA THR A 90 -2.84 0.37 -26.32
C THR A 90 -1.84 -0.63 -25.74
N THR A 91 -0.62 -0.68 -26.26
CA THR A 91 0.44 -1.52 -25.67
C THR A 91 0.82 -0.99 -24.29
N GLY A 92 1.04 0.32 -24.16
CA GLY A 92 1.31 0.93 -22.85
C GLY A 92 0.17 0.78 -21.86
N VAL A 93 -1.09 0.77 -22.31
CA VAL A 93 -2.23 0.45 -21.44
C VAL A 93 -2.07 -0.92 -20.80
N ALA A 94 -1.66 -1.93 -21.57
CA ALA A 94 -1.44 -3.28 -21.04
C ALA A 94 -0.29 -3.29 -20.03
N GLU A 95 0.86 -2.67 -20.37
CA GLU A 95 2.04 -2.61 -19.50
C GLU A 95 1.73 -1.89 -18.17
N VAL A 96 1.20 -0.65 -18.20
CA VAL A 96 0.97 0.12 -16.97
C VAL A 96 -0.16 -0.42 -16.10
N SER A 97 -1.05 -1.25 -16.67
CA SER A 97 -2.17 -1.85 -15.93
C SER A 97 -1.73 -3.02 -15.05
N GLN A 98 -0.53 -3.57 -15.27
CA GLN A 98 0.01 -4.69 -14.53
C GLN A 98 1.25 -4.25 -13.75
N ILE A 99 1.20 -4.36 -12.43
CA ILE A 99 2.33 -4.04 -11.55
C ILE A 99 2.77 -5.32 -10.87
N SER A 100 4.07 -5.61 -10.89
CA SER A 100 4.68 -6.73 -10.21
C SER A 100 5.72 -6.22 -9.21
N ILE A 101 5.62 -6.68 -7.96
CA ILE A 101 6.54 -6.35 -6.88
C ILE A 101 7.06 -7.65 -6.27
N ASP A 102 8.35 -7.89 -6.43
CA ASP A 102 9.04 -9.03 -5.80
C ASP A 102 9.60 -8.63 -4.44
N PHE A 103 9.49 -9.53 -3.47
CA PHE A 103 10.06 -9.39 -2.13
C PHE A 103 10.32 -10.75 -1.48
N ASP A 104 11.26 -10.81 -0.56
CA ASP A 104 11.51 -12.00 0.28
C ASP A 104 10.68 -11.92 1.57
N PRO A 105 9.64 -12.75 1.74
CA PRO A 105 8.79 -12.72 2.92
C PRO A 105 9.48 -13.15 4.22
N ILE A 106 10.70 -13.68 4.18
CA ILE A 106 11.48 -14.09 5.35
C ILE A 106 12.03 -12.87 6.10
N TYR A 107 12.47 -11.83 5.38
CA TYR A 107 13.11 -10.65 5.98
C TYR A 107 12.57 -9.31 5.50
N GLU A 108 11.74 -9.26 4.45
CA GLU A 108 11.10 -8.05 3.93
C GLU A 108 9.61 -8.03 4.27
N THR A 109 9.06 -6.82 4.42
CA THR A 109 7.62 -6.61 4.61
C THR A 109 7.12 -5.62 3.59
N LEU A 110 6.28 -6.09 2.66
CA LEU A 110 5.70 -5.22 1.65
C LEU A 110 4.54 -4.38 2.22
N VAL A 111 4.67 -3.06 2.11
CA VAL A 111 3.63 -2.09 2.46
C VAL A 111 3.28 -1.27 1.23
N LEU A 112 2.07 -1.42 0.71
CA LEU A 112 1.53 -0.57 -0.36
C LEU A 112 1.03 0.75 0.22
N HIS A 113 1.34 1.86 -0.45
CA HIS A 113 0.97 3.20 -0.01
C HIS A 113 -0.04 3.87 -0.92
N THR A 114 0.15 3.74 -2.23
CA THR A 114 -0.66 4.43 -3.24
C THR A 114 -0.87 3.52 -4.43
N VAL A 115 -2.09 3.50 -4.98
CA VAL A 115 -2.39 3.04 -6.34
C VAL A 115 -3.48 3.95 -6.91
N ASN A 116 -3.10 4.82 -7.83
CA ASN A 116 -3.96 5.87 -8.37
C ASN A 116 -3.96 5.87 -9.90
N ILE A 117 -5.10 6.29 -10.47
CA ILE A 117 -5.20 6.68 -11.87
C ILE A 117 -5.41 8.20 -11.91
N GLN A 118 -4.60 8.91 -12.70
CA GLN A 118 -4.87 10.30 -13.04
C GLN A 118 -5.43 10.37 -14.47
N ARG A 119 -6.70 10.80 -14.58
CA ARG A 119 -7.43 10.90 -15.84
C ARG A 119 -8.04 12.28 -15.96
N ASN A 120 -7.73 12.99 -17.04
CA ASN A 120 -8.25 14.34 -17.30
C ASN A 120 -8.07 15.32 -16.11
N GLY A 121 -6.96 15.19 -15.38
CA GLY A 121 -6.65 16.03 -14.21
C GLY A 121 -7.37 15.62 -12.91
N GLN A 122 -8.12 14.53 -12.91
CA GLN A 122 -8.73 13.95 -11.71
C GLN A 122 -7.93 12.75 -11.23
N ILE A 123 -7.74 12.66 -9.91
CA ILE A 123 -7.12 11.49 -9.26
C ILE A 123 -8.24 10.54 -8.83
N ILE A 124 -8.12 9.27 -9.23
CA ILE A 124 -9.02 8.18 -8.90
C ILE A 124 -8.21 7.19 -8.05
N ASP A 125 -8.55 7.10 -6.77
CA ASP A 125 -7.97 6.11 -5.87
C ASP A 125 -8.47 4.70 -6.25
N ARG A 126 -7.53 3.78 -6.42
CA ARG A 126 -7.79 2.39 -6.81
C ARG A 126 -7.25 1.37 -5.81
N ILE A 127 -6.57 1.77 -4.74
CA ILE A 127 -5.82 0.82 -3.89
C ILE A 127 -6.69 -0.31 -3.33
N ASP A 128 -7.93 0.00 -2.92
CA ASP A 128 -8.88 -0.98 -2.37
C ASP A 128 -9.64 -1.79 -3.44
N ARG A 129 -9.54 -1.40 -4.72
CA ARG A 129 -10.28 -2.00 -5.84
C ARG A 129 -9.39 -2.78 -6.79
N THR A 130 -8.09 -2.50 -6.78
CA THR A 130 -7.08 -3.19 -7.56
C THR A 130 -7.10 -4.68 -7.24
N GLN A 131 -7.11 -5.53 -8.26
CA GLN A 131 -7.03 -6.96 -8.05
C GLN A 131 -5.59 -7.32 -7.69
N ILE A 132 -5.38 -7.88 -6.50
CA ILE A 132 -4.06 -8.27 -6.00
C ILE A 132 -3.96 -9.80 -5.93
N ASN A 133 -2.95 -10.35 -6.59
CA ASN A 133 -2.59 -11.77 -6.52
C ASN A 133 -1.19 -11.91 -5.95
N LEU A 134 -1.06 -12.57 -4.80
CA LEU A 134 0.23 -12.91 -4.22
C LEU A 134 0.62 -14.31 -4.70
N ILE A 135 1.68 -14.39 -5.49
CA ILE A 135 2.19 -15.64 -6.07
C ILE A 135 3.49 -16.00 -5.35
N GLN A 136 3.58 -17.23 -4.88
CA GLN A 136 4.86 -17.82 -4.47
C GLN A 136 5.52 -18.39 -5.72
N ARG A 137 6.71 -17.88 -6.07
CA ARG A 137 7.46 -18.40 -7.20
C ARG A 137 8.52 -19.35 -6.65
N GLU A 138 8.63 -20.55 -7.21
CA GLU A 138 9.69 -21.49 -6.91
C GLU A 138 10.56 -21.58 -8.18
N GLU A 139 11.42 -20.58 -8.38
CA GLU A 139 12.16 -20.42 -9.65
C GLU A 139 13.20 -21.54 -9.90
N ASP A 140 13.65 -22.25 -8.85
CA ASP A 140 14.77 -23.20 -8.93
C ASP A 140 14.50 -24.58 -8.30
N LEU A 141 13.28 -25.12 -8.47
CA LEU A 141 12.96 -26.49 -8.02
C LEU A 141 13.91 -27.55 -8.60
N ASP A 142 14.37 -27.37 -9.84
CA ASP A 142 15.31 -28.27 -10.52
C ASP A 142 16.73 -28.24 -9.93
N TYR A 143 17.09 -27.17 -9.21
CA TYR A 143 18.39 -27.02 -8.53
C TYR A 143 18.33 -27.25 -7.01
N GLN A 144 17.17 -27.64 -6.47
CA GLN A 144 16.91 -27.79 -5.02
C GLN A 144 17.16 -26.51 -4.21
N ILE A 145 17.12 -25.34 -4.86
CA ILE A 145 17.26 -24.04 -4.19
C ILE A 145 15.86 -23.46 -4.03
N TYR A 146 15.46 -23.29 -2.78
CA TYR A 146 14.25 -22.56 -2.43
C TYR A 146 14.65 -21.09 -2.26
N ASP A 147 14.32 -20.21 -3.21
CA ASP A 147 14.56 -18.77 -3.09
C ASP A 147 13.55 -18.11 -2.13
N GLY A 148 12.38 -18.72 -1.93
CA GLY A 148 11.35 -18.27 -0.99
C GLY A 148 10.66 -16.97 -1.39
N SER A 149 10.97 -16.42 -2.56
CA SER A 149 10.50 -15.12 -3.00
C SER A 149 8.99 -15.11 -3.28
N ARG A 150 8.37 -13.96 -3.06
CA ARG A 150 6.96 -13.73 -3.39
C ARG A 150 6.83 -12.57 -4.35
N THR A 151 5.98 -12.76 -5.34
CA THR A 151 5.58 -11.70 -6.26
C THR A 151 4.17 -11.25 -5.91
N LEU A 152 4.00 -9.98 -5.55
CA LEU A 152 2.71 -9.31 -5.51
C LEU A 152 2.40 -8.77 -6.91
N ASN A 153 1.39 -9.34 -7.57
CA ASN A 153 0.88 -8.85 -8.85
C ASN A 153 -0.40 -8.06 -8.64
N MET A 154 -0.45 -6.86 -9.20
CA MET A 154 -1.63 -6.01 -9.22
C MET A 154 -2.12 -5.82 -10.65
N PHE A 155 -3.44 -5.92 -10.82
CA PHE A 155 -4.13 -5.61 -12.07
C PHE A 155 -5.08 -4.44 -11.84
N ILE A 156 -4.81 -3.31 -12.49
CA ILE A 156 -5.63 -2.10 -12.41
C ILE A 156 -6.64 -2.13 -13.55
N ASP A 157 -7.92 -2.09 -13.21
CA ASP A 157 -9.02 -2.13 -14.17
C ASP A 157 -9.29 -0.76 -14.82
N ASP A 158 -9.91 -0.79 -16.01
CA ASP A 158 -10.33 0.40 -16.76
C ASP A 158 -9.18 1.39 -17.08
N ILE A 159 -7.94 0.95 -17.29
CA ILE A 159 -6.88 1.83 -17.82
C ILE A 159 -7.16 2.19 -19.29
N ARG A 160 -6.88 3.44 -19.66
CA ARG A 160 -7.08 3.98 -21.01
C ARG A 160 -5.84 4.72 -21.50
N THR A 161 -5.69 4.81 -22.81
CA THR A 161 -4.64 5.63 -23.42
C THR A 161 -4.73 7.07 -22.93
N GLY A 162 -3.63 7.62 -22.45
CA GLY A 162 -3.52 8.96 -21.89
C GLY A 162 -3.63 9.02 -20.36
N ASP A 163 -4.09 7.94 -19.71
CA ASP A 163 -4.09 7.84 -18.25
C ASP A 163 -2.67 7.81 -17.71
N ILE A 164 -2.52 8.35 -16.49
CA ILE A 164 -1.31 8.24 -15.70
C ILE A 164 -1.59 7.26 -14.56
N VAL A 165 -0.78 6.22 -14.43
CA VAL A 165 -0.81 5.29 -13.30
C VAL A 165 0.28 5.70 -12.32
N GLU A 166 -0.08 5.78 -11.05
CA GLU A 166 0.82 6.11 -9.95
C GLU A 166 0.72 5.03 -8.88
N TYR A 167 1.86 4.51 -8.44
CA TYR A 167 1.90 3.61 -7.30
C TYR A 167 3.16 3.79 -6.47
N SER A 168 3.04 3.46 -5.18
CA SER A 168 4.19 3.48 -4.28
C SER A 168 4.09 2.43 -3.19
N TYR A 169 5.26 1.99 -2.71
CA TYR A 169 5.39 0.95 -1.69
C TYR A 169 6.72 1.05 -0.94
N THR A 170 6.78 0.41 0.23
CA THR A 170 8.01 0.16 0.98
C THR A 170 8.22 -1.35 1.14
N ILE A 171 9.49 -1.78 1.08
CA ILE A 171 9.98 -3.10 1.53
C ILE A 171 11.04 -2.94 2.61
#